data_AF-A0A957XIB5-F1
#
_entry.id   AF-A0A957XIB5-F1
#
_cell.length_a   1.000
_cell.length_b   1.000
_cell.length_c   1.000
_cell.angle_alpha   90.00
_cell.angle_beta   90.00
_cell.angle_gamma   90.00
#
_symmetry.space_group_name_H-M   'P 1'
#
loop_
_entity.id
_entity.type
_entity.pdbx_description
1 polymer ?
#
loop_
_entity_poly.entity_id
_entity_poly.type
_entity_poly.pdbx_seq_one_letter_code
_entity_poly.pdbx_strand_id
1 'polypeptide(L)' 'MYAQTSVDNKGLENHNYTYPQFFIDEKTGHIEVYFIDKKSGRVVCHIPSAELKAIINSYCCSDGINFGQY' A
#
# COMPACT_ATOMS: atom_id res chain seq x y z
N MET A 1 -42.08 7.23 27.34
CA MET A 1 -41.77 7.40 25.91
C MET A 1 -40.32 7.83 25.83
N TYR A 2 -39.43 6.98 25.31
CA TYR A 2 -38.03 7.36 25.09
C TYR A 2 -37.91 7.87 23.66
N ALA A 3 -37.45 9.12 23.50
CA ALA A 3 -37.10 9.65 22.20
C ALA A 3 -35.85 8.92 21.72
N GLN A 4 -36.01 8.10 20.69
CA GLN A 4 -34.89 7.48 19.99
C GLN A 4 -34.19 8.60 19.21
N THR A 5 -33.10 9.13 19.74
CA THR A 5 -32.24 10.05 18.99
C THR A 5 -31.59 9.25 17.87
N SER A 6 -32.04 9.46 16.64
CA SER A 6 -31.37 8.97 15.43
C SER A 6 -29.97 9.59 15.41
N VAL A 7 -28.96 8.86 15.86
CA VAL A 7 -27.57 9.24 15.63
C VAL A 7 -27.37 9.03 14.14
N ASP A 8 -27.44 10.12 13.37
CA ASP A 8 -27.02 10.14 11.98
C ASP A 8 -25.59 9.60 11.93
N ASN A 9 -25.42 8.36 11.46
CA ASN A 9 -24.13 7.77 11.08
C ASN A 9 -23.61 8.44 9.79
N LYS A 10 -23.63 9.77 9.73
CA LYS A 10 -23.01 10.56 8.66
C LYS A 10 -21.55 10.77 9.00
N GLY A 11 -20.79 9.68 8.97
CA GLY A 11 -19.36 9.76 9.24
C GLY A 11 -18.70 8.41 9.30
N LEU A 12 -18.58 7.73 8.16
CA LEU A 12 -17.39 6.91 7.88
C LEU A 12 -17.26 6.38 6.43
N GLU A 13 -18.01 6.87 5.44
CA GLU A 13 -17.80 6.44 4.05
C GLU A 13 -16.80 7.33 3.31
N ASN A 14 -15.58 7.46 3.83
CA ASN A 14 -14.45 7.98 3.05
C ASN A 14 -13.31 6.97 3.07
N HIS A 15 -13.63 5.73 2.74
CA HIS A 15 -12.60 4.74 2.44
C HIS A 15 -12.06 5.01 1.03
N ASN A 16 -11.20 6.03 0.92
CA ASN A 16 -10.32 6.18 -0.25
C ASN A 16 -9.34 4.99 -0.25
N TYR A 17 -9.77 3.87 -0.80
CA TYR A 17 -8.93 2.70 -0.97
C TYR A 17 -7.91 2.97 -2.08
N THR A 18 -6.64 2.90 -1.70
CA THR A 18 -5.51 2.88 -2.64
C THR A 18 -5.07 1.45 -2.83
N TYR A 19 -4.96 0.99 -4.07
CA TYR A 19 -4.39 -0.33 -4.35
C TYR A 19 -2.92 -0.17 -4.73
N PRO A 20 -2.02 -1.01 -4.18
CA PRO A 20 -0.65 -1.07 -4.66
C PRO A 20 -0.62 -1.72 -6.05
N GLN A 21 0.02 -1.07 -7.00
CA GLN A 21 0.32 -1.60 -8.32
C GLN A 21 1.83 -1.73 -8.47
N PHE A 22 2.28 -2.95 -8.77
CA PHE A 22 3.69 -3.25 -9.00
C PHE A 22 4.00 -3.05 -10.48
N PHE A 23 5.05 -2.28 -10.76
CA PHE A 23 5.64 -2.18 -12.08
C PHE A 23 6.96 -2.94 -12.07
N ILE A 24 7.12 -3.87 -13.00
CA ILE A 24 8.31 -4.71 -13.11
C ILE A 24 8.91 -4.47 -14.49
N ASP A 25 10.12 -3.92 -14.54
CA ASP A 25 10.93 -3.92 -15.75
C ASP A 25 11.65 -5.27 -15.85
N GLU A 26 11.15 -6.14 -16.73
CA GLU A 26 11.68 -7.49 -16.91
C GLU A 26 13.12 -7.52 -17.43
N LYS A 27 13.61 -6.45 -18.06
CA LYS A 27 14.99 -6.40 -18.58
C LYS A 27 16.00 -6.10 -17.50
N THR A 28 15.65 -5.21 -16.58
CA THR A 28 16.54 -4.73 -15.51
C THR A 28 16.27 -5.41 -14.17
N GLY A 29 15.10 -6.05 -14.03
CA GLY A 29 14.61 -6.57 -12.75
C GLY A 29 14.18 -5.48 -11.78
N HIS A 30 14.03 -4.23 -12.25
CA HIS A 30 13.61 -3.12 -11.41
C HIS A 30 12.12 -3.24 -11.08
N ILE A 31 11.79 -3.11 -9.79
CA ILE A 31 10.41 -3.19 -9.28
C ILE A 31 10.08 -1.88 -8.59
N GLU A 32 8.97 -1.26 -8.97
CA GLU A 32 8.44 -0.06 -8.34
C GLU A 32 6.99 -0.29 -7.88
N VAL A 33 6.54 0.46 -6.87
CA VAL A 33 5.18 0.34 -6.35
C VAL A 33 4.47 1.70 -6.42
N TYR A 34 3.29 1.71 -7.03
CA TYR A 34 2.43 2.88 -7.11
C TYR A 34 1.16 2.64 -6.30
N PHE A 35 0.81 3.56 -5.43
CA PHE A 35 -0.49 3.59 -4.78
C PHE A 35 -1.40 4.51 -5.57
N ILE A 36 -2.44 3.93 -6.16
CA ILE A 36 -3.36 4.66 -7.03
C ILE A 36 -4.70 4.80 -6.31
N ASP A 37 -5.17 6.04 -6.19
CA ASP A 37 -6.50 6.32 -5.69
C ASP A 37 -7.54 5.80 -6.69
N LYS A 38 -8.38 4.86 -6.25
CA LYS A 38 -9.34 4.17 -7.13
C LYS A 38 -10.30 5.15 -7.82
N LYS A 39 -10.72 6.21 -7.13
CA LYS A 39 -11.76 7.12 -7.61
C LYS A 39 -11.23 8.09 -8.67
N SER A 40 -10.04 8.64 -8.46
CA SER A 40 -9.44 9.64 -9.33
C SER A 40 -8.46 9.06 -10.36
N GLY A 41 -7.99 7.82 -10.15
CA GLY A 41 -6.93 7.21 -10.95
C GLY A 41 -5.56 7.87 -10.75
N ARG A 42 -5.43 8.77 -9.77
CA ARG A 42 -4.18 9.49 -9.51
C ARG A 42 -3.26 8.66 -8.64
N VAL A 43 -1.97 8.70 -8.94
CA VAL A 43 -0.93 8.22 -8.04
C VAL A 43 -0.90 9.12 -6.82
N VAL A 44 -1.07 8.54 -5.64
CA VAL A 44 -1.01 9.26 -4.35
C VAL A 44 0.29 8.98 -3.60
N CYS A 45 0.94 7.84 -3.90
CA CYS A 45 2.25 7.50 -3.35
C CYS A 45 3.00 6.64 -4.38
N HIS A 46 4.32 6.78 -4.41
CA HIS A 46 5.22 6.00 -5.25
C HIS A 46 6.44 5.59 -4.41
N ILE A 47 6.74 4.29 -4.41
CA ILE A 47 7.94 3.72 -3.78
C ILE A 47 8.88 3.28 -4.91
N PRO A 48 10.00 4.00 -5.12
CA PRO A 48 10.98 3.63 -6.15
C PRO A 48 11.76 2.37 -5.75
N SER A 49 12.37 1.71 -6.73
CA SER A 49 13.05 0.41 -6.52
C SER A 49 14.11 0.42 -5.42
N ALA A 50 14.88 1.51 -5.28
CA ALA A 50 15.92 1.62 -4.26
C ALA A 50 15.34 1.63 -2.84
N GLU A 51 14.23 2.36 -2.65
CA GLU A 51 13.54 2.45 -1.36
C GLU A 51 12.81 1.15 -1.05
N LEU A 52 12.14 0.54 -2.04
CA LEU A 52 11.51 -0.77 -1.89
C LEU A 52 12.53 -1.83 -1.44
N LYS A 53 13.72 -1.85 -2.05
CA LYS A 53 14.82 -2.74 -1.66
C LYS A 53 15.27 -2.50 -0.22
N ALA A 54 15.38 -1.25 0.20
CA ALA A 54 15.75 -0.90 1.57
C ALA A 54 14.70 -1.39 2.58
N ILE A 55 13.41 -1.20 2.27
CA ILE A 55 12.29 -1.70 3.09
C ILE A 55 12.36 -3.22 3.21
N ILE A 56 12.44 -3.94 2.09
CA ILE A 56 12.53 -5.40 2.08
C ILE A 56 13.73 -5.86 2.92
N ASN A 57 14.93 -5.31 2.67
CA ASN A 57 16.12 -5.67 3.43
C ASN A 57 15.95 -5.40 4.93
N SER A 58 15.33 -4.27 5.31
CA SER A 58 15.05 -3.96 6.71
C SER A 58 14.16 -5.00 7.37
N TYR A 59 13.10 -5.46 6.69
CA TYR A 59 12.22 -6.51 7.19
C TYR A 59 12.89 -7.89 7.23
N CYS A 60 13.66 -8.24 6.19
CA CYS A 60 14.40 -9.50 6.14
C CYS A 60 15.45 -9.58 7.26
N CYS A 61 16.11 -8.45 7.56
CA CYS A 61 17.09 -8.35 8.64
C CYS A 61 16.45 -8.28 10.03
N SER A 62 15.24 -7.73 10.17
CA SER A 62 14.54 -7.65 11.46
C SER A 62 13.96 -8.99 11.90
N ASP A 63 13.51 -9.82 10.95
CA ASP A 63 12.75 -11.04 11.27
C ASP A 63 13.56 -12.33 11.18
N GLY A 64 14.86 -12.27 10.88
CA GLY A 64 15.70 -13.47 10.73
C GLY A 64 15.17 -14.42 9.64
N ILE A 65 14.38 -13.90 8.70
CA ILE A 65 13.80 -14.67 7.60
C ILE A 65 14.95 -14.99 6.64
N ASN A 66 15.49 -16.20 6.80
CA ASN A 66 16.45 -16.80 5.90
C ASN A 66 15.74 -17.03 4.56
N PHE A 67 15.92 -16.13 3.60
CA PHE A 67 15.65 -16.44 2.21
C PHE A 67 16.72 -17.45 1.81
N GLY A 68 16.37 -18.73 1.95
CA GLY A 68 17.22 -19.85 1.60
C GLY A 68 17.90 -19.59 0.27
N GLN A 69 19.21 -19.75 0.29
CA GLN A 69 20.08 -19.72 -0.88
C GLN A 69 19.46 -20.61 -1.97
N TYR A 70 19.12 -20.00 -3.10
CA TYR A 70 18.85 -20.69 -4.36
C TYR A 70 19.96 -20.35 -5.35
#